data_AF-A0A914ZMR7-F1
#
_entry.id   AF-A0A914ZMR7-F1
#
_cell.length_a   1.000
_cell.length_b   1.000
_cell.length_c   1.000
_cell.angle_alpha   90.00
_cell.angle_beta   90.00
_cell.angle_gamma   90.00
#
_symmetry.space_group_name_H-M   'P 1'
#
loop_
_entity.id
_entity.type
_entity.pdbx_description
1 polymer ?
#
loop_
_entity_poly.entity_id
_entity_poly.type
_entity_poly.pdbx_seq_one_letter_code
_entity_poly.pdbx_strand_id
1 'polypeptide(L)'
;MRVNILLMLFVSHSSATVQFSHIASTLNIARTPDQRCVVEDDRLYINGRFIRYLTQNDRQQLYAYQQQVRQWDENLDTKIQHELNEGENQRRVQMNSAFGPQGSFHQSFTGEFWNSQHLSTPPPTTMPLIPSEDTVPVRQMPYPGPPAFCNLAGFR
;
A
#
# COMPACT_ATOMS: atom_id res chain seq x y z
N MET A 1 6.29 -1.14 -31.75
CA MET A 1 5.48 -2.12 -30.99
C MET A 1 5.77 -1.94 -29.52
N ARG A 2 4.79 -1.48 -28.73
CA ARG A 2 4.92 -1.32 -27.27
C ARG A 2 4.17 -2.48 -26.63
N VAL A 3 4.87 -3.33 -25.88
CA VAL A 3 4.28 -4.44 -25.13
C VAL A 3 4.04 -3.94 -23.72
N ASN A 4 2.78 -3.72 -23.36
CA ASN A 4 2.36 -3.45 -21.99
C ASN A 4 2.16 -4.80 -21.30
N ILE A 5 3.05 -5.15 -20.37
CA ILE A 5 2.88 -6.31 -19.50
C ILE A 5 2.12 -5.83 -18.26
N LEU A 6 0.82 -6.11 -18.23
CA LEU A 6 -0.02 -5.91 -17.05
C LEU A 6 0.10 -7.16 -16.18
N LEU A 7 1.02 -7.16 -15.21
CA LEU A 7 1.11 -8.20 -14.20
C LEU A 7 0.18 -7.83 -13.04
N MET A 8 -1.08 -8.30 -13.09
CA MET A 8 -1.97 -8.26 -11.93
C MET A 8 -1.63 -9.42 -10.99
N LEU A 9 -0.85 -9.16 -9.94
CA LEU A 9 -0.73 -10.04 -8.79
C LEU A 9 -1.82 -9.67 -7.77
N PHE A 10 -2.91 -10.44 -7.77
CA PHE A 10 -3.90 -10.39 -6.70
C PHE A 10 -3.33 -11.08 -5.45
N VAL A 11 -2.71 -10.31 -4.56
CA VAL A 11 -2.49 -10.75 -3.18
C VAL A 11 -3.74 -10.37 -2.40
N SER A 12 -4.67 -11.32 -2.28
CA SER A 12 -5.85 -11.20 -1.44
C SER A 12 -5.47 -11.25 0.05
N HIS A 13 -5.08 -10.09 0.60
CA HIS A 13 -5.19 -9.87 2.03
C HIS A 13 -6.62 -9.44 2.34
N SER A 14 -7.34 -10.29 3.09
CA SER A 14 -8.62 -9.97 3.71
C SER A 14 -8.41 -8.90 4.78
N SER A 15 -8.29 -7.65 4.35
CA SER A 15 -8.26 -6.48 5.22
C SER A 15 -9.09 -5.43 4.52
N ALA A 16 -10.23 -5.12 5.14
CA ALA A 16 -11.24 -4.12 4.76
C ALA A 16 -10.92 -3.32 3.47
N THR A 17 -11.33 -3.83 2.31
CA THR A 17 -11.43 -3.00 1.11
C THR A 17 -12.57 -2.02 1.33
N VAL A 18 -12.24 -0.83 1.84
CA VAL A 18 -13.11 0.35 1.73
C VAL A 18 -13.00 0.79 0.28
N GLN A 19 -13.75 0.14 -0.61
CA GLN A 19 -13.82 0.59 -2.00
C GLN A 19 -14.55 1.93 -2.02
N PHE A 20 -13.79 3.02 -2.11
CA PHE A 20 -14.29 4.29 -2.64
C PHE A 20 -14.38 4.16 -4.16
N SER A 21 -15.35 3.39 -4.65
CA SER A 21 -15.67 3.40 -6.08
C SER A 21 -16.38 4.73 -6.39
N HIS A 22 -15.73 5.61 -7.15
CA HIS A 22 -16.28 6.87 -7.68
C HIS A 22 -17.48 6.69 -8.66
N ILE A 23 -18.18 5.55 -8.60
CA ILE A 23 -19.30 5.17 -9.49
C ILE A 23 -20.50 4.60 -8.72
N ALA A 24 -20.45 4.56 -7.39
CA ALA A 24 -21.59 4.17 -6.56
C ALA A 24 -21.77 5.20 -5.45
N SER A 25 -22.98 5.75 -5.29
CA SER A 25 -23.36 6.69 -4.23
C SER A 25 -23.23 6.12 -2.80
N THR A 26 -22.68 4.92 -2.64
CA THR A 26 -22.67 4.15 -1.40
C THR A 26 -21.31 4.17 -0.73
N LEU A 27 -21.25 4.70 0.49
CA LEU A 27 -20.06 4.61 1.36
C LEU A 27 -20.30 3.60 2.49
N ASN A 28 -19.47 2.56 2.54
CA ASN A 28 -19.43 1.61 3.65
C ASN A 28 -18.53 2.15 4.76
N ILE A 29 -19.12 2.53 5.90
CA ILE A 29 -18.42 3.25 6.98
C ILE A 29 -17.94 2.29 8.07
N ALA A 30 -18.65 1.18 8.29
CA ALA A 30 -18.26 0.16 9.24
C ALA A 30 -18.64 -1.23 8.75
N ARG A 31 -17.67 -2.16 8.80
CA ARG A 31 -17.89 -3.60 8.64
C ARG A 31 -17.35 -4.31 9.86
N THR A 32 -18.05 -4.20 10.99
CA THR A 32 -17.86 -5.15 12.08
C THR A 32 -18.65 -6.44 11.74
N PRO A 33 -18.31 -7.60 12.33
CA PRO A 33 -19.04 -8.85 12.08
C PRO A 33 -20.57 -8.71 12.27
N ASP A 34 -21.00 -7.82 13.16
CA ASP A 34 -22.39 -7.70 13.60
C ASP A 34 -23.11 -6.40 13.15
N GLN A 35 -22.39 -5.42 12.57
CA GLN A 35 -22.99 -4.15 12.15
C GLN A 35 -22.45 -3.63 10.81
N ARG A 36 -23.38 -3.31 9.90
CA ARG A 36 -23.12 -2.60 8.65
C ARG A 36 -23.72 -1.20 8.71
N CYS A 37 -22.87 -0.18 8.75
CA CYS A 37 -23.29 1.23 8.64
C CYS A 37 -22.95 1.73 7.24
N VAL A 38 -23.98 2.17 6.50
CA VAL A 38 -23.85 2.62 5.11
C VAL A 38 -24.53 3.98 4.97
N VAL A 39 -23.88 4.89 4.26
CA VAL A 39 -24.48 6.16 3.84
C VAL A 39 -24.58 6.17 2.33
N GLU A 40 -25.77 6.49 1.83
CA GLU A 40 -26.05 6.62 0.40
C GLU A 40 -26.99 7.81 0.14
N ASP A 41 -26.55 8.78 -0.66
CA ASP A 41 -27.31 10.00 -0.97
C ASP A 41 -27.93 10.68 0.27
N ASP A 42 -27.12 10.96 1.29
CA ASP A 42 -27.56 11.52 2.58
C ASP A 42 -28.56 10.65 3.38
N ARG A 43 -28.76 9.39 3.01
CA ARG A 43 -29.57 8.42 3.74
C ARG A 43 -28.68 7.49 4.55
N LEU A 44 -28.99 7.36 5.84
CA LEU A 44 -28.32 6.44 6.75
C LEU A 44 -29.02 5.09 6.76
N TYR A 45 -28.25 4.05 6.50
CA TYR A 45 -28.67 2.66 6.60
C TYR A 45 -27.85 1.96 7.68
N ILE A 46 -28.54 1.25 8.58
CA ILE A 46 -27.90 0.36 9.54
C ILE A 46 -28.46 -1.05 9.34
N ASN A 47 -27.57 -2.02 9.16
CA ASN A 47 -27.90 -3.41 8.88
C ASN A 47 -28.86 -3.57 7.69
N GLY A 48 -28.66 -2.74 6.67
CA GLY A 48 -29.48 -2.72 5.44
C GLY A 48 -30.85 -2.04 5.59
N ARG A 49 -31.19 -1.47 6.74
CA ARG A 49 -32.45 -0.75 6.96
C ARG A 49 -32.22 0.75 6.95
N PHE A 50 -33.05 1.48 6.22
CA PHE A 50 -33.09 2.94 6.30
C PHE A 50 -33.49 3.37 7.72
N ILE A 51 -32.70 4.26 8.30
CA ILE A 51 -32.94 4.80 9.64
C ILE A 51 -33.49 6.21 9.54
N ARG A 52 -32.79 7.09 8.81
CA ARG A 52 -33.13 8.52 8.63
C ARG A 52 -32.20 9.16 7.60
N TYR A 53 -32.51 10.40 7.23
CA TYR A 53 -31.55 11.26 6.55
C TYR A 53 -30.47 11.77 7.52
N LEU A 54 -29.30 12.11 6.99
CA LEU A 54 -28.21 12.72 7.74
C LEU A 54 -28.59 14.12 8.22
N THR A 55 -28.33 14.38 9.50
CA THR A 55 -28.36 15.72 10.06
C THR A 55 -27.09 16.47 9.67
N GLN A 56 -27.06 17.78 9.90
CA GLN A 56 -25.84 18.57 9.69
C GLN A 56 -24.67 18.06 10.54
N ASN A 57 -24.93 17.64 11.78
CA ASN A 57 -23.91 17.05 12.65
C ASN A 57 -23.37 15.73 12.10
N ASP A 58 -24.24 14.86 11.53
CA ASP A 58 -23.76 13.62 10.93
C ASP A 58 -22.89 13.88 9.69
N ARG A 59 -23.27 14.86 8.86
CA ARG A 59 -22.44 15.26 7.70
C ARG A 59 -21.07 15.76 8.13
N GLN A 60 -21.00 16.52 9.23
CA GLN A 60 -19.73 16.97 9.80
C GLN A 60 -18.88 15.81 10.30
N GLN A 61 -19.48 14.86 11.03
CA GLN A 61 -18.79 13.66 11.50
C GLN A 61 -18.34 12.76 10.35
N LEU A 62 -19.16 12.63 9.30
CA LEU A 62 -18.84 11.88 8.10
C LEU A 62 -17.64 12.49 7.36
N TYR A 63 -17.64 13.82 7.20
CA TYR A 63 -16.52 14.53 6.57
C TYR A 63 -15.23 14.34 7.38
N ALA A 64 -15.29 14.49 8.70
CA ALA A 64 -14.12 14.28 9.57
C ALA A 64 -13.59 12.83 9.46
N TYR A 65 -14.48 11.84 9.46
CA TYR A 65 -14.13 10.44 9.29
C TYR A 65 -13.46 10.17 7.94
N GLN A 66 -14.01 10.72 6.84
CA GLN A 66 -13.41 10.60 5.51
C GLN A 66 -11.99 11.17 5.46
N GLN A 67 -11.73 12.29 6.12
CA GLN A 67 -10.37 12.84 6.20
C GLN A 67 -9.42 11.92 6.99
N GLN A 68 -9.88 11.33 8.10
CA GLN A 68 -9.09 10.37 8.87
C GLN A 68 -8.79 9.09 8.07
N VAL A 69 -9.76 8.58 7.33
CA VAL A 69 -9.58 7.40 6.46
C VAL A 69 -8.58 7.72 5.35
N ARG A 70 -8.66 8.90 4.74
CA ARG A 70 -7.68 9.33 3.73
C ARG A 70 -6.26 9.41 4.30
N GLN A 71 -6.08 9.99 5.48
CA GLN A 71 -4.76 10.06 6.12
C GLN A 71 -4.22 8.67 6.48
N TRP A 72 -5.09 7.77 6.92
CA TRP A 72 -4.74 6.38 7.19
C TRP A 72 -4.31 5.65 5.92
N ASP A 73 -5.01 5.86 4.80
CA ASP A 73 -4.71 5.28 3.49
C ASP A 73 -3.35 5.77 2.97
N GLU A 74 -3.10 7.08 3.01
CA GLU A 74 -1.80 7.67 2.63
C GLU A 74 -0.65 7.13 3.51
N ASN A 75 -0.88 6.93 4.82
CA ASN A 75 0.09 6.31 5.72
C ASN A 75 0.36 4.84 5.36
N LEU A 76 -0.69 4.09 5.02
CA LEU A 76 -0.58 2.69 4.62
C LEU A 76 0.21 2.53 3.32
N ASP A 77 -0.12 3.34 2.30
CA ASP A 77 0.61 3.36 1.03
C ASP A 77 2.09 3.67 1.23
N THR A 78 2.39 4.68 2.04
CA THR A 78 3.78 5.04 2.37
C THR A 78 4.49 3.87 3.06
N LYS A 79 3.84 3.23 4.03
CA LYS A 79 4.42 2.06 4.72
C LYS A 79 4.72 0.92 3.76
N ILE A 80 3.76 0.57 2.89
CA ILE A 80 3.94 -0.50 1.90
C ILE A 80 5.10 -0.16 0.96
N GLN A 81 5.16 1.07 0.47
CA GLN A 81 6.24 1.50 -0.42
C GLN A 81 7.61 1.37 0.25
N HIS A 82 7.74 1.74 1.52
CA HIS A 82 8.99 1.62 2.26
C HIS A 82 9.40 0.16 2.49
N GLU A 83 8.45 -0.73 2.82
CA GLU A 83 8.71 -2.16 2.96
C GLU A 83 9.17 -2.79 1.62
N LEU A 84 8.56 -2.39 0.51
CA LEU A 84 8.97 -2.81 -0.84
C LEU A 84 10.38 -2.29 -1.19
N ASN A 85 10.67 -1.02 -0.86
CA ASN A 85 11.98 -0.43 -1.09
C ASN A 85 13.08 -1.14 -0.29
N GLU A 86 12.80 -1.51 0.96
CA GLU A 86 13.72 -2.28 1.80
C GLU A 86 13.99 -3.67 1.19
N GLY A 87 12.95 -4.37 0.73
CA GLY A 87 13.10 -5.65 0.01
C GLY A 87 13.90 -5.51 -1.29
N GLU A 88 13.69 -4.43 -2.03
CA GLU A 88 14.46 -4.13 -3.24
C GLU A 88 15.94 -3.81 -2.91
N ASN A 89 16.22 -3.14 -1.80
CA ASN A 89 17.58 -2.94 -1.32
C ASN A 89 18.26 -4.27 -0.97
N GLN A 90 17.56 -5.18 -0.30
CA GLN A 90 18.09 -6.53 -0.03
C GLN A 90 18.43 -7.26 -1.33
N ARG A 91 17.55 -7.19 -2.34
CA ARG A 91 17.80 -7.76 -3.66
C ARG A 91 19.02 -7.13 -4.35
N ARG A 92 19.17 -5.80 -4.28
CA ARG A 92 20.33 -5.08 -4.84
C ARG A 92 21.63 -5.48 -4.17
N VAL A 93 21.64 -5.64 -2.84
CA VAL A 93 22.81 -6.14 -2.11
C VAL A 93 23.20 -7.54 -2.59
N GLN A 94 22.24 -8.46 -2.74
CA GLN A 94 22.51 -9.81 -3.25
C GLN A 94 23.00 -9.79 -4.71
N MET A 95 22.43 -8.92 -5.54
CA MET A 95 22.88 -8.77 -6.93
C MET A 95 24.31 -8.22 -6.98
N ASN A 96 24.62 -7.22 -6.15
CA ASN A 96 25.95 -6.63 -6.06
C ASN A 96 27.00 -7.62 -5.52
N SER A 97 26.63 -8.51 -4.59
CA SER A 97 27.56 -9.54 -4.08
C SER A 97 27.85 -10.65 -5.08
N ALA A 98 26.94 -10.90 -6.03
CA ALA A 98 27.15 -11.86 -7.10
C ALA A 98 27.81 -11.22 -8.33
N PHE A 99 27.29 -10.09 -8.82
CA PHE A 99 27.61 -9.52 -10.13
C PHE A 99 28.20 -8.10 -10.08
N GLY A 100 28.37 -7.52 -8.89
CA GLY A 100 29.00 -6.21 -8.76
C GLY A 100 30.52 -6.25 -9.02
N PRO A 101 31.21 -5.10 -8.90
CA PRO A 101 32.65 -5.00 -9.13
C PRO A 101 33.50 -5.96 -8.30
N GLN A 102 33.02 -6.34 -7.11
CA GLN A 102 33.67 -7.34 -6.25
C GLN A 102 32.83 -8.62 -6.11
N GLY A 103 31.90 -8.83 -7.04
CA GLY A 103 30.98 -9.95 -6.98
C GLY A 103 31.66 -11.29 -7.26
N SER A 104 31.12 -12.36 -6.68
CA SER A 104 31.67 -13.72 -6.83
C SER A 104 31.75 -14.19 -8.28
N PHE A 105 30.79 -13.78 -9.12
CA PHE A 105 30.82 -14.05 -10.55
C PHE A 105 32.01 -13.35 -11.19
N HIS A 106 32.19 -12.06 -10.97
CA HIS A 106 33.30 -11.33 -11.57
C HIS A 106 34.66 -11.91 -11.15
N GLN A 107 34.82 -12.20 -9.87
CA GLN A 107 36.06 -12.81 -9.33
C GLN A 107 36.41 -14.14 -10.01
N SER A 108 35.40 -14.94 -10.39
CA SER A 108 35.61 -16.21 -11.09
C SER A 108 36.23 -16.05 -12.48
N PHE A 109 36.13 -14.85 -13.07
CA PHE A 109 36.67 -14.50 -14.38
C PHE A 109 37.82 -13.48 -14.30
N THR A 110 38.58 -13.51 -13.20
CA THR A 110 39.81 -12.73 -13.04
C THR A 110 41.05 -13.64 -13.10
N GLY A 111 42.17 -13.12 -13.61
CA GLY A 111 43.46 -13.85 -13.68
C GLY A 111 44.13 -13.79 -15.06
N GLU A 112 45.37 -14.28 -15.14
CA GLU A 112 46.21 -14.18 -16.35
C GLU A 112 45.53 -14.76 -17.61
N PHE A 113 44.89 -15.93 -17.49
CA PHE A 113 44.14 -16.53 -18.59
C PHE A 113 43.05 -15.59 -19.10
N TRP A 114 42.16 -15.11 -18.23
CA TRP A 114 41.06 -14.24 -18.63
C TRP A 114 41.54 -12.89 -19.18
N ASN A 115 42.61 -12.34 -18.61
CA ASN A 115 43.26 -11.13 -19.10
C ASN A 115 43.82 -11.32 -20.52
N SER A 116 44.35 -12.51 -20.84
CA SER A 116 44.87 -12.84 -22.18
C SER A 116 43.78 -12.96 -23.26
N GLN A 117 42.53 -13.17 -22.87
CA GLN A 117 41.42 -13.32 -23.82
C GLN A 117 40.97 -11.98 -24.46
N HIS A 118 41.50 -10.83 -23.99
CA HIS A 118 41.16 -9.49 -24.49
C HIS A 118 39.65 -9.23 -24.64
N LEU A 119 38.85 -9.80 -23.73
CA LEU A 119 37.39 -9.67 -23.78
C LEU A 119 37.01 -8.19 -23.58
N SER A 120 36.26 -7.63 -24.54
CA SER A 120 35.80 -6.23 -24.52
C SER A 120 34.54 -6.06 -23.67
N THR A 121 34.43 -6.80 -22.58
CA THR A 121 33.29 -6.69 -21.65
C THR A 121 33.49 -5.47 -20.75
N PRO A 122 32.49 -4.58 -20.64
CA PRO A 122 32.56 -3.45 -19.73
C PRO A 122 32.71 -3.94 -18.28
N PRO A 123 33.39 -3.16 -17.41
CA PRO A 123 33.54 -3.52 -16.01
C PRO A 123 32.18 -3.61 -15.32
N PRO A 124 32.00 -4.54 -14.37
CA PRO A 124 30.75 -4.63 -13.63
C PRO A 124 30.48 -3.33 -12.87
N THR A 125 29.20 -2.99 -12.73
CA THR A 125 28.75 -1.80 -12.00
C THR A 125 27.90 -2.17 -10.81
N THR A 126 27.90 -1.31 -9.78
CA THR A 126 27.06 -1.48 -8.60
C THR A 126 25.65 -0.97 -8.88
N MET A 127 24.63 -1.76 -8.54
CA MET A 127 23.26 -1.27 -8.45
C MET A 127 23.14 -0.34 -7.23
N PRO A 128 22.83 0.96 -7.40
CA PRO A 128 22.73 1.89 -6.27
C PRO A 128 21.55 1.52 -5.39
N LEU A 129 21.71 1.65 -4.08
CA LEU A 129 20.62 1.43 -3.13
C LEU A 129 19.61 2.59 -3.20
N ILE A 130 18.36 2.27 -2.90
CA ILE A 130 17.31 3.27 -2.64
C ILE A 130 17.69 4.04 -1.37
N PRO A 131 17.54 5.38 -1.35
CA PRO A 131 17.90 6.21 -0.19
C PRO A 131 17.19 5.82 1.10
N SER A 132 17.82 6.11 2.24
CA SER A 132 17.29 5.75 3.56
C SER A 132 15.98 6.45 3.89
N GLU A 133 15.76 7.67 3.40
CA GLU A 133 14.50 8.40 3.57
C GLU A 133 13.29 7.62 3.06
N ASP A 134 13.49 6.76 2.06
CA ASP A 134 12.45 5.96 1.40
C ASP A 134 12.38 4.51 1.93
N THR A 135 13.19 4.15 2.93
CA THR A 135 13.18 2.81 3.57
C THR A 135 12.99 2.85 5.08
N VAL A 136 12.96 4.05 5.70
CA VAL A 136 12.74 4.19 7.14
C VAL A 136 11.39 3.57 7.54
N PRO A 137 11.32 2.81 8.64
CA PRO A 137 10.07 2.23 9.11
C PRO A 137 8.99 3.29 9.35
N VAL A 138 7.86 3.16 8.67
CA VAL A 138 6.70 4.02 8.84
C VAL A 138 5.83 3.45 9.95
N ARG A 139 5.54 4.26 10.98
CA ARG A 139 4.60 3.87 12.03
C ARG A 139 3.20 3.75 11.43
N GLN A 140 2.60 2.57 11.57
CA GLN A 140 1.24 2.32 11.10
C GLN A 140 0.22 3.06 11.96
N MET A 141 -0.64 3.84 11.31
CA MET A 141 -1.80 4.44 11.94
C MET A 141 -2.89 3.39 12.18
N PRO A 142 -3.58 3.40 13.34
CA PRO A 142 -4.75 2.55 13.54
C PRO A 142 -5.87 2.97 12.58
N TYR A 143 -6.66 2.00 12.12
CA TYR A 143 -7.82 2.30 11.30
C TYR A 143 -8.80 3.19 12.07
N PRO A 144 -9.33 4.29 11.47
CA PRO A 144 -10.22 5.20 12.16
C PRO A 144 -11.50 4.51 12.66
N GLY A 145 -11.92 4.83 13.88
CA GLY A 145 -13.21 4.38 14.40
C GLY A 145 -14.38 5.01 13.62
N PRO A 146 -15.50 4.31 13.45
CA PRO A 146 -16.64 4.85 12.72
C PRO A 146 -17.26 6.05 13.44
N PRO A 147 -17.98 6.94 12.72
CA PRO A 147 -18.75 8.02 13.30
C PRO A 147 -19.74 7.55 14.37
N ALA A 148 -20.04 8.43 15.34
CA ALA A 148 -20.89 8.08 16.48
C ALA A 148 -22.32 7.70 16.04
N PHE A 149 -22.82 8.26 14.94
CA PHE A 149 -24.15 7.94 14.41
C PHE A 149 -24.27 6.50 13.88
N CYS A 150 -23.16 5.80 13.67
CA CYS A 150 -23.15 4.38 13.33
C CYS A 150 -23.35 3.47 14.55
N ASN A 151 -23.38 4.02 15.77
CA ASN A 151 -23.44 3.24 17.00
C ASN A 151 -24.90 3.00 17.44
N LEU A 152 -25.35 1.74 17.44
CA LEU A 152 -26.76 1.37 17.72
C LEU A 152 -27.15 1.42 19.21
N ALA A 153 -26.23 1.72 20.13
CA ALA A 153 -26.55 1.84 21.55
C ALA A 153 -27.63 2.89 21.85
N GLY A 154 -27.87 3.85 20.94
CA GLY A 154 -28.93 4.86 21.04
C GLY A 154 -30.25 4.53 20.32
N PHE A 155 -30.40 3.34 19.71
CA PHE A 155 -31.58 2.95 18.94
C PHE A 155 -32.37 1.79 19.58
N ARG A 156 -32.24 1.60 20.90
CA ARG A 156 -33.06 0.66 21.68
C ARG A 156 -34.31 1.32 22.23
#